data_AF-A0A561SRU6-F1
#
_entry.id   AF-A0A561SRU6-F1
#
_cell.length_a   1.000
_cell.length_b   1.000
_cell.length_c   1.000
_cell.angle_alpha   90.00
_cell.angle_beta   90.00
_cell.angle_gamma   90.00
#
_symmetry.space_group_name_H-M   'P 1'
#
loop_
_entity.id
_entity.type
_entity.pdbx_description
1 polymer ?
#
loop_
_entity_poly.entity_id
_entity_poly.type
_entity_poly.pdbx_seq_one_letter_code
_entity_poly.pdbx_strand_id
1 'polypeptide(L)'
;MPDRYADAVLARRRELRELRERLAGGHRGELRSCLALSRLSAARDASASLAGLRREAAEHVRRGDRAARDRLPEHVTAAVGTIAAATAARWAAELGPPLRRIATERGLALEPGRPRMPAPRPPGPPPPPGPATPDRTLLAGMVDAAALGRLALLPLAALPLAGLPALGGPALAPLAVGVGLTALVVAARARRTAAERDRLQRRVEQIIGAAAAAIEADLDRRLVELELDASAALDAAVLRRRAAVDRELASLAPDRAGSRG
;
A
#
# COMPACT_ATOMS: atom_id res chain seq x y z
N MET A 1 -32.94 61.78 6.36
CA MET A 1 -31.78 61.21 5.64
C MET A 1 -31.33 59.99 6.42
N PRO A 2 -31.43 58.77 5.87
CA PRO A 2 -30.93 57.58 6.52
C PRO A 2 -29.42 57.72 6.75
N ASP A 3 -28.98 57.40 7.96
CA ASP A 3 -27.59 57.46 8.36
C ASP A 3 -26.84 56.26 7.76
N ARG A 4 -26.36 56.43 6.52
CA ARG A 4 -25.59 55.41 5.78
C ARG A 4 -24.40 54.88 6.58
N TYR A 5 -23.83 55.68 7.49
CA TYR A 5 -22.73 55.26 8.33
C TYR A 5 -23.21 54.31 9.43
N ALA A 6 -24.32 54.64 10.11
CA ALA A 6 -24.93 53.74 11.09
C ALA A 6 -25.32 52.39 10.47
N ASP A 7 -25.90 52.40 9.26
CA ASP A 7 -26.27 51.18 8.53
C ASP A 7 -25.03 50.33 8.18
N ALA A 8 -23.93 50.96 7.73
CA ALA A 8 -22.68 50.28 7.43
C ALA A 8 -22.04 49.64 8.68
N VAL A 9 -22.06 50.34 9.83
CA VAL A 9 -21.54 49.81 11.11
C VAL A 9 -22.38 48.61 11.57
N LEU A 10 -23.71 48.68 11.46
CA LEU A 10 -24.58 47.56 11.81
C LEU A 10 -24.36 46.35 10.91
N ALA A 11 -24.24 46.55 9.60
CA ALA A 11 -23.91 45.50 8.65
C ALA A 11 -22.58 44.83 9.00
N ARG A 12 -21.53 45.62 9.23
CA ARG A 12 -20.21 45.10 9.60
C ARG A 12 -20.22 44.32 10.91
N ARG A 13 -20.97 44.78 11.92
CA ARG A 13 -21.13 44.04 13.19
C ARG A 13 -21.86 42.71 13.00
N ARG A 14 -22.82 42.61 12.08
CA ARG A 14 -23.48 41.34 11.75
C ARG A 14 -22.50 40.37 11.10
N GLU A 15 -21.76 40.81 10.08
CA GLU A 15 -20.72 40.00 9.43
C GLU A 15 -19.69 39.44 10.43
N LEU A 16 -19.21 40.29 11.35
CA LEU A 16 -18.21 39.88 12.36
C LEU A 16 -18.78 38.88 13.37
N ARG A 17 -20.06 38.99 13.73
CA ARG A 17 -20.72 38.00 14.60
C ARG A 17 -20.88 36.66 13.89
N GLU A 18 -21.31 36.67 12.62
CA GLU A 18 -21.38 35.46 11.80
C GLU A 18 -20.01 34.79 11.61
N LEU A 19 -18.96 35.59 11.44
CA LEU A 19 -17.59 35.08 11.40
C LEU A 19 -17.17 34.48 12.75
N ARG A 20 -17.51 35.12 13.86
CA ARG A 20 -17.22 34.60 15.21
C ARG A 20 -17.94 33.28 15.48
N GLU A 21 -19.18 33.13 15.00
CA GLU A 21 -19.94 31.87 15.08
C GLU A 21 -19.30 30.78 14.21
N ARG A 22 -18.85 31.09 12.99
CA ARG A 22 -18.13 30.12 12.13
C ARG A 22 -16.80 29.65 12.72
N LEU A 23 -16.17 30.48 13.56
CA LEU A 23 -14.96 30.12 14.30
C LEU A 23 -15.27 29.28 15.55
N ALA A 24 -16.54 29.15 15.94
CA ALA A 24 -16.98 28.35 17.08
C ALA A 24 -17.05 26.86 16.70
N GLY A 25 -15.89 26.23 16.53
CA GLY A 25 -15.73 24.79 16.48
C GLY A 25 -15.94 24.12 15.11
N GLY A 26 -16.09 22.80 15.14
CA GLY A 26 -16.32 21.95 13.96
C GLY A 26 -15.07 21.60 13.13
N HIS A 27 -14.07 22.48 13.07
CA HIS A 27 -12.89 22.31 12.19
C HIS A 27 -12.09 21.05 12.48
N ARG A 28 -11.95 20.63 13.74
CA ARG A 28 -11.27 19.37 14.09
C ARG A 28 -12.02 18.13 13.61
N GLY A 29 -13.35 18.16 13.66
CA GLY A 29 -14.19 17.07 13.15
C GLY A 29 -14.09 16.95 11.64
N GLU A 30 -14.19 18.08 10.94
CA GLU A 30 -14.00 18.16 9.48
C GLU A 30 -12.59 17.71 9.06
N LEU A 31 -11.55 18.17 9.77
CA LEU A 31 -10.17 17.73 9.53
C LEU A 31 -10.04 16.21 9.65
N ARG A 32 -10.52 15.63 10.76
CA ARG A 32 -10.44 14.17 10.97
C ARG A 32 -11.19 13.38 9.91
N SER A 33 -12.39 13.82 9.55
CA SER A 33 -13.18 13.18 8.49
C SER A 33 -12.47 13.23 7.15
N CYS A 34 -11.90 14.39 6.78
CA CYS A 34 -11.10 14.55 5.58
C CYS A 34 -9.86 13.64 5.58
N LEU A 35 -9.11 13.64 6.69
CA LEU A 35 -7.92 12.82 6.86
C LEU A 35 -8.25 11.32 6.76
N ALA A 36 -9.30 10.86 7.45
CA ALA A 36 -9.75 9.47 7.40
C ALA A 36 -10.18 9.02 5.99
N LEU A 37 -10.97 9.83 5.29
CA LEU A 37 -11.41 9.54 3.92
C LEU A 37 -10.23 9.49 2.94
N SER A 38 -9.31 10.46 3.04
CA SER A 38 -8.11 10.47 2.18
C SER A 38 -7.20 9.27 2.43
N ARG A 39 -7.02 8.85 3.69
CA ARG A 39 -6.22 7.67 4.06
C ARG A 39 -6.86 6.40 3.50
N LEU A 40 -8.18 6.27 3.60
CA LEU A 40 -8.91 5.13 3.03
C LEU A 40 -8.72 5.04 1.51
N SER A 41 -8.81 6.19 0.81
CA SER A 41 -8.55 6.26 -0.63
C SER A 41 -7.12 5.83 -0.96
N ALA A 42 -6.12 6.39 -0.27
CA ALA A 42 -4.71 6.07 -0.49
C ALA A 42 -4.39 4.59 -0.22
N ALA A 43 -4.95 4.00 0.83
CA ALA A 43 -4.78 2.58 1.16
C ALA A 43 -5.39 1.66 0.08
N ARG A 44 -6.57 2.02 -0.44
CA ARG A 44 -7.22 1.29 -1.54
C ARG A 44 -6.37 1.34 -2.81
N ASP A 45 -5.86 2.51 -3.17
CA ASP A 45 -5.07 2.70 -4.38
C ASP A 45 -3.71 1.99 -4.30
N ALA A 46 -3.07 2.01 -3.13
CA ALA A 46 -1.87 1.22 -2.85
C ALA A 46 -2.15 -0.28 -3.00
N SER A 47 -3.25 -0.77 -2.41
CA SER A 47 -3.67 -2.17 -2.50
C SER A 47 -3.92 -2.60 -3.95
N ALA A 48 -4.60 -1.77 -4.73
CA ALA A 48 -4.84 -2.01 -6.16
C ALA A 48 -3.52 -2.07 -6.97
N SER A 49 -2.60 -1.15 -6.70
CA SER A 49 -1.28 -1.10 -7.36
C SER A 49 -0.45 -2.34 -7.03
N LEU A 50 -0.42 -2.76 -5.76
CA LEU A 50 0.27 -3.97 -5.32
C LEU A 50 -0.38 -5.24 -5.89
N ALA A 51 -1.71 -5.29 -6.01
CA ALA A 51 -2.40 -6.40 -6.67
C ALA A 51 -2.07 -6.47 -8.18
N GLY A 52 -1.90 -5.31 -8.84
CA GLY A 52 -1.35 -5.22 -10.19
C GLY A 52 0.04 -5.85 -10.26
N LEU A 53 0.96 -5.44 -9.39
CA LEU A 53 2.33 -5.96 -9.32
C LEU A 53 2.38 -7.46 -9.04
N ARG A 54 1.52 -7.99 -8.15
CA ARG A 54 1.41 -9.45 -7.89
C ARG A 54 1.06 -10.22 -9.16
N ARG A 55 0.08 -9.73 -9.93
CA ARG A 55 -0.36 -10.37 -11.18
C ARG A 55 0.75 -10.34 -12.24
N GLU A 56 1.42 -9.20 -12.39
CA GLU A 56 2.54 -9.04 -13.32
C GLU A 56 3.71 -9.95 -12.96
N ALA A 57 4.09 -10.01 -11.68
CA ALA A 57 5.17 -10.87 -11.22
C ALA A 57 4.83 -12.36 -11.39
N ALA A 58 3.59 -12.77 -11.09
CA ALA A 58 3.14 -14.15 -11.31
C ALA A 58 3.13 -14.54 -12.79
N GLU A 59 2.85 -13.60 -13.70
CA GLU A 59 3.00 -13.80 -15.13
C GLU A 59 4.47 -13.95 -15.53
N HIS A 60 5.34 -13.13 -14.95
CA HIS A 60 6.78 -13.17 -15.19
C HIS A 60 7.41 -14.50 -14.71
N VAL A 61 6.97 -15.05 -13.57
CA VAL A 61 7.40 -16.37 -13.09
C VAL A 61 6.98 -17.50 -14.04
N ARG A 62 5.78 -17.40 -14.62
CA ARG A 62 5.23 -18.40 -15.55
C ARG A 62 5.92 -18.39 -16.90
N ARG A 63 6.09 -17.21 -17.51
CA ARG A 63 6.59 -17.05 -18.89
C ARG A 63 8.07 -16.71 -19.01
N GLY A 64 8.67 -16.09 -17.99
CA GLY A 64 10.03 -15.58 -18.06
C GLY A 64 11.10 -16.67 -18.19
N ASP A 65 12.22 -16.32 -18.82
CA ASP A 65 13.42 -17.17 -18.85
C ASP A 65 14.11 -17.22 -17.48
N ARG A 66 15.23 -17.95 -17.38
CA ARG A 66 15.95 -18.12 -16.10
C ARG A 66 16.58 -16.79 -15.64
N ALA A 67 17.18 -16.03 -16.55
CA ALA A 67 17.85 -14.77 -16.22
C ALA A 67 16.86 -13.69 -15.74
N ALA A 68 15.67 -13.63 -16.36
CA ALA A 68 14.60 -12.74 -15.98
C ALA A 68 14.03 -13.09 -14.60
N ARG A 69 13.91 -14.39 -14.30
CA ARG A 69 13.51 -14.88 -12.97
C ARG A 69 14.51 -14.54 -11.87
N ASP A 70 15.81 -14.60 -12.16
CA ASP A 70 16.86 -14.29 -11.18
C ASP A 70 16.84 -12.80 -10.76
N ARG A 71 16.47 -11.90 -11.69
CA ARG A 71 16.36 -10.44 -11.41
C ARG A 71 15.00 -10.02 -10.85
N LEU A 72 14.00 -10.89 -10.87
CA LEU A 72 12.63 -10.54 -10.48
C LEU A 72 12.51 -9.96 -9.05
N PRO A 73 13.19 -10.49 -8.02
CA PRO A 73 13.10 -9.93 -6.67
C PRO A 73 13.56 -8.47 -6.58
N GLU A 74 14.61 -8.11 -7.32
CA GLU A 74 15.15 -6.74 -7.38
C GLU A 74 14.16 -5.81 -8.08
N HIS A 75 13.62 -6.23 -9.23
CA HIS A 75 12.59 -5.47 -9.95
C HIS A 75 11.33 -5.26 -9.11
N VAL A 76 10.85 -6.29 -8.41
CA VAL A 76 9.68 -6.19 -7.52
C VAL A 76 9.96 -5.23 -6.37
N THR A 77 11.16 -5.27 -5.78
CA THR A 77 11.55 -4.37 -4.69
C THR A 77 11.59 -2.91 -5.16
N ALA A 78 12.17 -2.65 -6.34
CA ALA A 78 12.19 -1.33 -6.95
C ALA A 78 10.77 -0.83 -7.29
N ALA A 79 9.93 -1.69 -7.89
CA ALA A 79 8.54 -1.36 -8.22
C ALA A 79 7.71 -1.02 -6.98
N VAL A 80 7.89 -1.78 -5.89
CA VAL A 80 7.29 -1.47 -4.58
C VAL A 80 7.71 -0.08 -4.10
N GLY A 81 9.00 0.27 -4.19
CA GLY A 81 9.49 1.60 -3.83
C GLY A 81 8.81 2.71 -4.63
N THR A 82 8.65 2.52 -5.94
CA THR A 82 7.93 3.43 -6.82
C THR A 82 6.45 3.56 -6.43
N ILE A 83 5.78 2.44 -6.13
CA ILE A 83 4.38 2.45 -5.65
C ILE A 83 4.26 3.24 -4.35
N ALA A 84 5.15 3.00 -3.37
CA ALA A 84 5.14 3.71 -2.10
C ALA A 84 5.31 5.24 -2.29
N ALA A 85 6.29 5.64 -3.12
CA ALA A 85 6.52 7.06 -3.44
C ALA A 85 5.33 7.69 -4.17
N ALA A 86 4.74 7.00 -5.14
CA ALA A 86 3.58 7.47 -5.89
C ALA A 86 2.33 7.60 -5.02
N THR A 87 2.07 6.65 -4.12
CA THR A 87 0.97 6.73 -3.15
C THR A 87 1.16 7.92 -2.22
N ALA A 88 2.37 8.11 -1.70
CA ALA A 88 2.70 9.25 -0.84
C ALA A 88 2.46 10.60 -1.52
N ALA A 89 2.95 10.75 -2.76
CA ALA A 89 2.81 11.98 -3.52
C ALA A 89 1.34 12.29 -3.85
N ARG A 90 0.57 11.26 -4.26
CA ARG A 90 -0.87 11.40 -4.54
C ARG A 90 -1.66 11.79 -3.30
N TRP A 91 -1.46 11.09 -2.19
CA TRP A 91 -2.14 11.40 -0.93
C TRP A 91 -1.85 12.83 -0.46
N ALA A 92 -0.61 13.30 -0.60
CA ALA A 92 -0.25 14.68 -0.30
C ALA A 92 -0.97 15.71 -1.20
N ALA A 93 -1.09 15.40 -2.50
CA ALA A 93 -1.79 16.26 -3.46
C ALA A 93 -3.32 16.33 -3.19
N GLU A 94 -3.94 15.20 -2.81
CA GLU A 94 -5.37 15.10 -2.51
C GLU A 94 -5.76 15.88 -1.24
N LEU A 95 -4.86 15.99 -0.27
CA LEU A 95 -5.12 16.68 1.00
C LEU A 95 -5.10 18.20 0.89
N GLY A 96 -4.41 18.76 -0.10
CA GLY A 96 -4.27 20.21 -0.26
C GLY A 96 -5.62 20.96 -0.41
N PRO A 97 -6.48 20.59 -1.37
CA PRO A 97 -7.75 21.30 -1.59
C PRO A 97 -8.73 21.26 -0.39
N PRO A 98 -8.98 20.11 0.27
CA PRO A 98 -9.83 20.08 1.45
C PRO A 98 -9.32 20.93 2.62
N LEU A 99 -8.01 20.89 2.90
CA LEU A 99 -7.42 21.71 3.96
C LEU A 99 -7.55 23.21 3.66
N ARG A 100 -7.33 23.62 2.41
CA ARG A 100 -7.58 25.00 1.97
C ARG A 100 -9.05 25.40 2.12
N ARG A 101 -9.98 24.48 1.84
CA ARG A 101 -11.42 24.72 1.99
C ARG A 101 -11.79 24.99 3.45
N ILE A 102 -11.36 24.12 4.37
CA ILE A 102 -11.58 24.28 5.83
C ILE A 102 -11.06 25.64 6.32
N ALA A 103 -9.89 26.05 5.83
CA ALA A 103 -9.31 27.34 6.16
C ALA A 103 -10.09 28.53 5.55
N THR A 104 -10.47 28.42 4.28
CA THR A 104 -11.15 29.50 3.53
C THR A 104 -12.55 29.77 4.07
N GLU A 105 -13.32 28.72 4.37
CA GLU A 105 -14.69 28.83 4.92
C GLU A 105 -14.71 29.60 6.25
N ARG A 106 -13.60 29.58 6.98
CA ARG A 106 -13.39 30.26 8.27
C ARG A 106 -12.59 31.55 8.17
N GLY A 107 -12.20 31.95 6.96
CA GLY A 107 -11.38 33.14 6.71
C GLY A 107 -10.02 33.10 7.43
N LEU A 108 -9.42 31.92 7.50
CA LEU A 108 -8.13 31.71 8.15
C LEU A 108 -6.98 31.97 7.18
N ALA A 109 -6.03 32.80 7.60
CA ALA A 109 -4.72 32.89 6.96
C ALA A 109 -3.81 31.81 7.56
N LEU A 110 -3.54 30.75 6.79
CA LEU A 110 -2.53 29.76 7.13
C LEU A 110 -1.17 30.21 6.59
N GLU A 111 -0.13 30.01 7.39
CA GLU A 111 1.24 30.27 6.96
C GLU A 111 1.58 29.40 5.73
N PRO A 112 2.30 29.95 4.74
CA PRO A 112 2.78 29.19 3.59
C PRO A 112 3.53 27.92 4.05
N GLY A 113 3.17 26.78 3.48
CA GLY A 113 3.79 25.49 3.82
C GLY A 113 3.22 24.80 5.06
N ARG A 114 2.14 25.31 5.67
CA ARG A 114 1.37 24.59 6.71
C ARG A 114 0.04 24.02 6.19
N PRO A 115 -0.35 22.82 6.66
CA PRO A 115 0.45 21.89 7.46
C PRO A 115 1.59 21.24 6.67
N ARG A 116 2.69 20.91 7.36
CA ARG A 116 3.85 20.27 6.74
C ARG A 116 3.56 18.80 6.50
N MET A 117 3.59 18.40 5.24
CA MET A 117 3.45 16.99 4.88
C MET A 117 4.66 16.21 5.39
N PRO A 118 4.48 15.12 6.17
CA PRO A 118 5.61 14.32 6.59
C PRO A 118 6.23 13.56 5.42
N ALA A 119 7.57 13.44 5.48
CA ALA A 119 8.34 12.79 4.42
C ALA A 119 8.01 11.29 4.30
N PRO A 120 8.11 10.71 3.09
CA PRO A 120 8.00 9.28 2.91
C PRO A 120 9.09 8.50 3.60
N ARG A 121 8.68 7.44 4.31
CA ARG A 121 9.61 6.40 4.71
C ARG A 121 9.59 5.30 3.64
N PRO A 122 10.73 4.97 3.04
CA PRO A 122 10.79 3.86 2.11
C PRO A 122 10.45 2.56 2.85
N PRO A 123 9.82 1.59 2.17
CA PRO A 123 9.68 0.25 2.72
C PRO A 123 11.06 -0.30 3.07
N GLY A 124 11.17 -0.96 4.23
CA GLY A 124 12.43 -1.52 4.71
C GLY A 124 12.98 -2.61 3.79
N PRO A 125 14.21 -3.09 4.05
CA PRO A 125 14.79 -4.16 3.24
C PRO A 125 13.86 -5.39 3.25
N PRO A 126 13.79 -6.13 2.14
CA PRO A 126 12.93 -7.30 2.07
C PRO A 126 13.32 -8.29 3.17
N PRO A 127 12.35 -9.01 3.77
CA PRO A 127 12.64 -9.98 4.81
C PRO A 127 13.69 -10.99 4.32
N PRO A 128 14.54 -11.58 5.16
CA PRO A 128 15.43 -12.64 4.73
C PRO A 128 14.63 -13.82 4.14
N PRO A 129 15.19 -14.61 3.20
CA PRO A 129 14.51 -15.80 2.72
C PRO A 129 14.20 -16.70 3.93
N GLY A 130 12.92 -16.99 4.14
CA GLY A 130 12.51 -17.88 5.22
C GLY A 130 13.17 -19.25 5.08
N PRO A 131 13.40 -19.99 6.19
CA PRO A 131 13.92 -21.34 6.11
C PRO A 131 13.02 -22.15 5.18
N ALA A 132 13.63 -22.85 4.22
CA ALA A 132 12.89 -23.80 3.41
C ALA A 132 12.32 -24.85 4.37
N THR A 133 11.04 -24.74 4.72
CA THR A 133 10.35 -25.84 5.38
C THR A 133 10.52 -27.03 4.44
N PRO A 134 11.05 -28.16 4.93
CA PRO A 134 11.16 -29.34 4.09
C PRO A 134 9.74 -29.64 3.61
N ASP A 135 9.56 -29.50 2.30
CA ASP A 135 8.30 -29.71 1.65
C ASP A 135 7.80 -31.10 2.09
N ARG A 136 6.62 -31.21 2.71
CA ARG A 136 6.06 -32.52 3.07
C ARG A 136 5.92 -33.41 1.82
N THR A 137 5.93 -32.81 0.63
CA THR A 137 6.02 -33.45 -0.69
C THR A 137 7.41 -34.02 -1.03
N LEU A 138 8.51 -33.59 -0.40
CA LEU A 138 9.81 -34.27 -0.49
C LEU A 138 9.84 -35.52 0.40
N LEU A 139 9.19 -35.49 1.58
CA LEU A 139 9.01 -36.69 2.40
C LEU A 139 8.00 -37.65 1.76
N ALA A 140 6.86 -37.15 1.28
CA ALA A 140 5.92 -37.95 0.51
C ALA A 140 6.53 -38.42 -0.82
N GLY A 141 7.40 -37.62 -1.45
CA GLY A 141 8.13 -37.96 -2.66
C GLY A 141 9.30 -38.91 -2.45
N MET A 142 9.90 -38.97 -1.25
CA MET A 142 10.86 -40.02 -0.87
C MET A 142 10.13 -41.32 -0.50
N VAL A 143 8.96 -41.24 0.15
CA VAL A 143 8.10 -42.40 0.40
C VAL A 143 7.51 -42.91 -0.92
N ASP A 144 7.11 -42.02 -1.82
CA ASP A 144 6.69 -42.34 -3.19
C ASP A 144 7.86 -42.73 -4.08
N ALA A 145 9.10 -42.27 -3.87
CA ALA A 145 10.27 -42.76 -4.62
C ALA A 145 10.75 -44.11 -4.10
N ALA A 146 10.52 -44.42 -2.82
CA ALA A 146 10.71 -45.77 -2.26
C ALA A 146 9.56 -46.71 -2.71
N ALA A 147 8.33 -46.20 -2.78
CA ALA A 147 7.17 -46.93 -3.26
C ALA A 147 7.14 -47.06 -4.80
N LEU A 148 7.59 -46.06 -5.56
CA LEU A 148 7.87 -46.09 -7.02
C LEU A 148 9.18 -46.80 -7.33
N GLY A 149 10.15 -46.86 -6.42
CA GLY A 149 11.27 -47.79 -6.53
C GLY A 149 10.77 -49.23 -6.48
N ARG A 150 9.83 -49.53 -5.57
CA ARG A 150 9.12 -50.83 -5.51
C ARG A 150 8.08 -51.01 -6.63
N LEU A 151 7.43 -49.95 -7.11
CA LEU A 151 6.45 -49.97 -8.20
C LEU A 151 7.06 -49.83 -9.60
N ALA A 152 8.33 -49.45 -9.73
CA ALA A 152 9.14 -49.52 -10.96
C ALA A 152 9.95 -50.82 -11.00
N LEU A 153 10.24 -51.42 -9.84
CA LEU A 153 10.61 -52.83 -9.74
C LEU A 153 9.42 -53.77 -10.00
N LEU A 154 8.17 -53.33 -9.88
CA LEU A 154 6.99 -54.16 -10.20
C LEU A 154 6.76 -54.40 -11.70
N PRO A 155 6.90 -53.44 -12.65
CA PRO A 155 6.92 -53.76 -14.06
C PRO A 155 8.22 -54.45 -14.45
N LEU A 156 9.34 -54.22 -13.75
CA LEU A 156 10.59 -54.97 -13.99
C LEU A 156 10.52 -56.43 -13.47
N ALA A 157 9.69 -56.70 -12.46
CA ALA A 157 9.42 -58.04 -11.93
C ALA A 157 8.16 -58.71 -12.53
N ALA A 158 7.27 -57.93 -13.15
CA ALA A 158 6.09 -58.43 -13.88
C ALA A 158 6.28 -58.46 -15.42
N LEU A 159 7.41 -57.97 -15.93
CA LEU A 159 7.81 -58.11 -17.33
C LEU A 159 8.02 -59.56 -17.82
N PRO A 160 8.20 -60.62 -16.99
CA PRO A 160 8.14 -61.98 -17.50
C PRO A 160 6.71 -62.57 -17.51
N LEU A 161 5.69 -61.87 -16.99
CA LEU A 161 4.33 -62.42 -16.83
C LEU A 161 3.24 -61.72 -17.66
N ALA A 162 3.52 -60.56 -18.26
CA ALA A 162 2.58 -59.84 -19.14
C ALA A 162 2.79 -60.07 -20.65
N GLY A 163 3.51 -61.14 -21.05
CA GLY A 163 3.34 -61.73 -22.39
C GLY A 163 3.52 -60.81 -23.60
N LEU A 164 4.45 -59.85 -23.56
CA LEU A 164 4.93 -59.16 -24.76
C LEU A 164 6.35 -59.61 -25.18
N PRO A 165 6.52 -60.86 -25.66
CA PRO A 165 7.60 -61.22 -26.57
C PRO A 165 7.00 -61.59 -27.93
N ALA A 166 6.41 -60.65 -28.66
CA ALA A 166 5.86 -60.98 -29.97
C ALA A 166 6.51 -60.26 -31.15
N LEU A 167 7.21 -59.13 -30.97
CA LEU A 167 7.75 -58.38 -32.11
C LEU A 167 9.13 -57.70 -31.92
N GLY A 168 9.87 -58.02 -30.85
CA GLY A 168 11.25 -57.53 -30.75
C GLY A 168 12.06 -58.19 -29.65
N GLY A 169 13.08 -58.94 -30.04
CA GLY A 169 13.93 -59.74 -29.16
C GLY A 169 14.83 -58.92 -28.19
N PRO A 170 15.78 -59.58 -27.49
CA PRO A 170 16.68 -58.98 -26.49
C PRO A 170 17.50 -57.79 -27.00
N ALA A 171 17.55 -57.58 -28.32
CA ALA A 171 18.12 -56.41 -28.97
C ALA A 171 17.39 -55.08 -28.67
N LEU A 172 16.11 -55.09 -28.27
CA LEU A 172 15.34 -53.86 -27.96
C LEU A 172 15.35 -53.48 -26.47
N ALA A 173 15.78 -54.38 -25.58
CA ALA A 173 15.94 -54.11 -24.15
C ALA A 173 16.78 -52.84 -23.83
N PRO A 174 17.95 -52.59 -24.49
CA PRO A 174 18.73 -51.37 -24.22
C PRO A 174 17.99 -50.08 -24.65
N LEU A 175 17.15 -50.14 -25.69
CA LEU A 175 16.35 -48.99 -26.12
C LEU A 175 15.25 -48.67 -25.12
N ALA A 176 14.56 -49.68 -24.57
CA ALA A 176 13.54 -49.48 -23.54
C ALA A 176 14.13 -48.87 -22.26
N VAL A 177 15.30 -49.35 -21.81
CA VAL A 177 16.02 -48.77 -20.66
C VAL A 177 16.44 -47.32 -20.94
N GLY A 178 16.96 -47.03 -22.14
CA GLY A 178 17.32 -45.68 -22.55
C GLY A 178 16.13 -44.70 -22.55
N VAL A 179 14.98 -45.12 -23.06
CA VAL A 179 13.74 -44.30 -23.05
C VAL A 179 13.24 -44.07 -21.62
N GLY A 180 13.27 -45.09 -20.75
CA GLY A 180 12.90 -44.92 -19.34
C GLY A 180 13.80 -43.94 -18.59
N LEU A 181 15.12 -44.02 -18.82
CA LEU A 181 16.11 -43.15 -18.17
C LEU A 181 16.00 -41.70 -18.65
N THR A 182 15.80 -41.49 -19.95
CA THR A 182 15.55 -40.14 -20.50
C THR A 182 14.26 -39.54 -19.95
N ALA A 183 13.16 -40.30 -19.87
CA ALA A 183 11.90 -39.85 -19.28
C ALA A 183 12.07 -39.45 -17.79
N LEU A 184 12.83 -40.23 -17.01
CA LEU A 184 13.17 -39.92 -15.62
C LEU A 184 13.96 -38.61 -15.51
N VAL A 185 14.97 -38.40 -16.35
CA VAL A 185 15.76 -37.17 -16.36
C VAL A 185 14.90 -35.95 -16.73
N VAL A 186 14.01 -36.08 -17.71
CA VAL A 186 13.07 -35.03 -18.10
C VAL A 186 12.10 -34.71 -16.95
N ALA A 187 11.53 -35.72 -16.31
CA ALA A 187 10.63 -35.54 -15.17
C ALA A 187 11.34 -34.89 -13.97
N ALA A 188 12.57 -35.30 -13.66
CA ALA A 188 13.37 -34.71 -12.59
C ALA A 188 13.71 -33.23 -12.88
N ARG A 189 14.06 -32.89 -14.13
CA ARG A 189 14.28 -31.50 -14.54
C ARG A 189 13.00 -30.67 -14.44
N ALA A 190 11.86 -31.20 -14.92
CA ALA A 190 10.57 -30.51 -14.81
C ALA A 190 10.21 -30.22 -13.35
N ARG A 191 10.35 -31.20 -12.45
CA ARG A 191 10.12 -31.02 -11.00
C ARG A 191 11.04 -29.97 -10.38
N ARG A 192 12.33 -29.98 -10.74
CA ARG A 192 13.28 -28.98 -10.25
C ARG A 192 12.90 -27.58 -10.69
N THR A 193 12.52 -27.40 -11.95
CA THR A 193 12.08 -26.08 -12.46
C THR A 193 10.77 -25.60 -11.83
N ALA A 194 9.85 -26.51 -11.52
CA ALA A 194 8.62 -26.19 -10.78
C ALA A 194 8.94 -25.72 -9.36
N ALA A 195 9.79 -26.46 -8.63
CA ALA A 195 10.21 -26.09 -7.28
C ALA A 195 10.96 -24.74 -7.23
N GLU A 196 11.80 -24.45 -8.23
CA GLU A 196 12.46 -23.14 -8.38
C GLU A 196 11.44 -22.01 -8.56
N ARG A 197 10.40 -22.22 -9.40
CA ARG A 197 9.32 -21.26 -9.61
C ARG A 197 8.49 -21.03 -8.34
N ASP A 198 8.14 -22.08 -7.61
CA ASP A 198 7.35 -21.96 -6.38
C ASP A 198 8.12 -21.23 -5.26
N ARG A 199 9.43 -21.45 -5.17
CA ARG A 199 10.29 -20.68 -4.25
C ARG A 199 10.34 -19.21 -4.63
N LEU A 200 10.49 -18.91 -5.91
CA LEU A 200 10.50 -17.54 -6.41
C LEU A 200 9.15 -16.84 -6.20
N GLN A 201 8.04 -17.52 -6.48
CA GLN A 201 6.69 -16.99 -6.23
C GLN A 201 6.49 -16.67 -4.75
N ARG A 202 6.84 -17.60 -3.85
CA ARG A 202 6.80 -17.36 -2.39
C ARG A 202 7.67 -16.18 -1.98
N ARG A 203 8.85 -16.03 -2.60
CA ARG A 203 9.75 -14.92 -2.32
C ARG A 203 9.13 -13.58 -2.73
N VAL A 204 8.54 -13.50 -3.92
CA VAL A 204 7.84 -12.31 -4.40
C VAL A 204 6.65 -11.97 -3.51
N GLU A 205 5.83 -12.96 -3.15
CA GLU A 205 4.70 -12.80 -2.21
C GLU A 205 5.15 -12.21 -0.87
N GLN A 206 6.26 -12.71 -0.30
CA GLN A 206 6.83 -12.18 0.94
C GLN A 206 7.28 -10.73 0.81
N ILE A 207 7.95 -10.37 -0.29
CA ILE A 207 8.39 -9.00 -0.56
C ILE A 207 7.18 -8.06 -0.64
N ILE A 208 6.18 -8.43 -1.45
CA ILE A 208 4.98 -7.60 -1.64
C ILE A 208 4.15 -7.53 -0.35
N GLY A 209 4.04 -8.61 0.41
CA GLY A 209 3.35 -8.63 1.70
C GLY A 209 4.01 -7.72 2.74
N ALA A 210 5.34 -7.82 2.90
CA ALA A 210 6.10 -6.95 3.78
C ALA A 210 6.00 -5.47 3.36
N ALA A 211 6.05 -5.22 2.05
CA ALA A 211 5.86 -3.89 1.48
C ALA A 211 4.48 -3.30 1.77
N ALA A 212 3.41 -4.10 1.64
CA ALA A 212 2.05 -3.67 1.91
C ALA A 212 1.93 -3.20 3.37
N ALA A 213 2.41 -4.01 4.32
CA ALA A 213 2.42 -3.65 5.74
C ALA A 213 3.25 -2.39 6.01
N ALA A 214 4.41 -2.24 5.35
CA ALA A 214 5.25 -1.06 5.50
C ALA A 214 4.58 0.22 4.96
N ILE A 215 3.88 0.12 3.82
CA ILE A 215 3.11 1.24 3.24
C ILE A 215 1.96 1.63 4.16
N GLU A 216 1.20 0.67 4.69
CA GLU A 216 0.11 0.94 5.63
C GLU A 216 0.62 1.61 6.92
N ALA A 217 1.70 1.08 7.51
CA ALA A 217 2.32 1.68 8.69
C ALA A 217 2.84 3.11 8.41
N ASP A 218 3.37 3.37 7.21
CA ASP A 218 3.80 4.72 6.82
C ASP A 218 2.60 5.66 6.67
N LEU A 219 1.51 5.23 6.03
CA LEU A 219 0.29 6.03 5.93
C LEU A 219 -0.28 6.38 7.30
N ASP A 220 -0.34 5.41 8.21
CA ASP A 220 -0.88 5.61 9.56
C ASP A 220 -0.01 6.55 10.39
N ARG A 221 1.31 6.39 10.31
CA ARG A 221 2.27 7.31 10.94
C ARG A 221 2.05 8.74 10.45
N ARG A 222 2.00 8.93 9.12
CA ARG A 222 1.84 10.27 8.56
C ARG A 222 0.48 10.87 8.84
N LEU A 223 -0.58 10.07 8.90
CA LEU A 223 -1.91 10.51 9.27
C LEU A 223 -1.88 11.18 10.65
N VAL A 224 -1.26 10.51 11.63
CA VAL A 224 -1.13 11.02 13.00
C VAL A 224 -0.27 12.28 13.04
N GLU A 225 0.90 12.26 12.42
CA GLU A 225 1.80 13.43 12.37
C GLU A 225 1.11 14.64 11.70
N LEU A 226 0.40 14.40 10.61
CA LEU A 226 -0.35 15.44 9.90
C LEU A 226 -1.55 15.94 10.70
N GLU A 227 -2.31 15.06 11.37
CA GLU A 227 -3.43 15.48 12.22
C GLU A 227 -2.94 16.41 13.32
N LEU A 228 -1.82 16.07 13.97
CA LEU A 228 -1.24 16.88 15.03
C LEU A 228 -0.79 18.26 14.51
N ASP A 229 -0.03 18.32 13.42
CA ASP A 229 0.46 19.59 12.86
C ASP A 229 -0.68 20.44 12.29
N ALA A 230 -1.61 19.84 11.55
CA ALA A 230 -2.76 20.53 10.98
C ALA A 230 -3.71 21.05 12.06
N SER A 231 -3.98 20.26 13.11
CA SER A 231 -4.80 20.71 14.23
C SER A 231 -4.15 21.90 14.94
N ALA A 232 -2.87 21.80 15.26
CA ALA A 232 -2.13 22.90 15.91
C ALA A 232 -2.11 24.17 15.05
N ALA A 233 -1.88 24.04 13.74
CA ALA A 233 -1.90 25.16 12.81
C ALA A 233 -3.28 25.82 12.71
N LEU A 234 -4.34 25.01 12.61
CA LEU A 234 -5.72 25.51 12.56
C LEU A 234 -6.13 26.16 13.87
N ASP A 235 -5.85 25.55 15.02
CA ASP A 235 -6.19 26.11 16.33
C ASP A 235 -5.51 27.47 16.54
N ALA A 236 -4.22 27.58 16.20
CA ALA A 236 -3.50 28.84 16.29
C ALA A 236 -4.09 29.90 15.34
N ALA A 237 -4.47 29.52 14.11
CA ALA A 237 -5.10 30.42 13.16
C ALA A 237 -6.50 30.87 13.63
N VAL A 238 -7.30 29.97 14.19
CA VAL A 238 -8.63 30.27 14.75
C VAL A 238 -8.50 31.23 15.93
N LEU A 239 -7.55 31.00 16.85
CA LEU A 239 -7.32 31.90 17.98
C LEU A 239 -6.90 33.31 17.53
N ARG A 240 -5.96 33.41 16.57
CA ARG A 240 -5.55 34.71 16.00
C ARG A 240 -6.73 35.41 15.32
N ARG A 241 -7.50 34.68 14.52
CA ARG A 241 -8.65 35.24 13.79
C ARG A 241 -9.73 35.72 14.75
N ARG A 242 -10.04 34.94 15.79
CA ARG A 242 -11.00 35.30 16.83
C ARG A 242 -10.57 36.56 17.58
N ALA A 243 -9.30 36.65 17.98
CA ALA A 243 -8.77 37.84 18.64
C ALA A 243 -8.79 39.09 17.72
N ALA A 244 -8.63 38.93 16.41
CA ALA A 244 -8.78 40.03 15.45
C ALA A 244 -10.25 40.47 15.34
N VAL A 245 -11.19 39.52 15.21
CA VAL A 245 -12.63 39.80 15.16
C VAL A 245 -13.12 40.47 16.45
N ASP A 246 -12.66 40.00 17.62
CA ASP A 246 -13.07 40.57 18.90
C ASP A 246 -12.55 42.01 19.08
N ARG A 247 -11.33 42.31 18.62
CA ARG A 247 -10.81 43.69 18.59
C ARG A 247 -11.62 44.59 17.66
N GLU A 248 -11.97 44.10 16.48
CA GLU A 248 -12.77 44.86 15.52
C GLU A 248 -14.18 45.12 16.07
N LEU A 249 -14.82 44.12 16.67
CA LEU A 249 -16.11 44.29 17.35
C LEU A 249 -16.05 45.29 18.51
N ALA A 250 -14.95 45.32 19.27
CA ALA A 250 -14.75 46.29 20.35
C ALA A 250 -14.58 47.72 19.81
N SER A 251 -13.86 47.91 18.70
CA SER A 251 -13.72 49.23 18.06
C SER A 251 -15.03 49.78 17.48
N LEU A 252 -15.99 48.91 17.19
CA LEU A 252 -17.33 49.27 16.70
C LEU A 252 -18.37 49.38 17.84
N ALA A 253 -17.96 49.22 19.09
CA ALA A 253 -18.84 49.46 20.22
C ALA A 253 -19.02 50.98 20.41
N PRO A 254 -20.24 51.48 20.62
CA PRO A 254 -20.45 52.89 20.91
C PRO A 254 -19.73 53.24 22.22
N ASP A 255 -18.99 54.36 22.21
CA ASP A 255 -18.40 54.92 23.43
C ASP A 255 -19.52 55.12 24.46
N ARG A 256 -19.52 54.30 25.52
CA ARG A 256 -20.40 54.49 26.68
C ARG A 256 -19.97 55.70 27.53
N ALA A 257 -19.19 56.63 26.98
CA ALA A 257 -18.52 57.72 27.68
C ALA A 257 -19.20 59.09 27.49
N GLY A 258 -20.47 59.14 27.08
CA GLY A 258 -21.20 60.39 26.85
C GLY A 258 -22.46 60.63 27.67
N SER A 259 -22.81 59.78 28.65
CA SER A 259 -24.05 59.97 29.45
C SER A 259 -23.82 59.99 30.96
N ARG A 260 -22.88 60.83 31.41
CA ARG A 260 -22.91 61.44 32.75
C ARG A 260 -22.45 62.89 32.61
N GLY A 261 -23.38 63.75 32.26
CA GLY A 261 -23.27 65.21 32.25
C GLY A 261 -24.65 65.77 32.45
#